data_AF-A0A257KVA7-F1
#
_entry.id   AF-A0A257KVA7-F1
#
_cell.length_a   1.000
_cell.length_b   1.000
_cell.length_c   1.000
_cell.angle_alpha   90.00
_cell.angle_beta   90.00
_cell.angle_gamma   90.00
#
_symmetry.space_group_name_H-M   'P 1'
#
loop_
_entity.id
_entity.type
_entity.pdbx_description
1 polymer ?
#
loop_
_entity_poly.entity_id
_entity_poly.type
_entity_poly.pdbx_seq_one_letter_code
_entity_poly.pdbx_strand_id
1 'polypeptide(L)'
;MTVFIFLGSLLAVMALGVPIAYSLLLSGVALMWHLDMFDAQILAQNVVNGADSFPLLAVPFFMLAGEIMNVGGLSRRIVNLALTLVGHRRGGLGFVAIVAACMLAALS
;
A
#
# COMPACT_ATOMS: atom_id res chain seq x y z
N MET A 1 -32.67 12.68 -4.52
CA MET A 1 -32.74 11.91 -3.26
C MET A 1 -31.44 11.13 -3.02
N THR A 2 -31.00 10.34 -4.01
CA THR A 2 -29.77 9.54 -3.99
C THR A 2 -28.51 10.26 -3.51
N VAL A 3 -28.20 11.45 -4.04
CA VAL A 3 -27.00 12.22 -3.65
C VAL A 3 -27.02 12.63 -2.17
N PHE A 4 -28.19 13.00 -1.63
CA PHE A 4 -28.33 13.36 -0.23
C PHE A 4 -28.16 12.15 0.69
N ILE A 5 -28.69 10.98 0.30
CA ILE A 5 -28.53 9.73 1.05
C ILE A 5 -27.06 9.29 1.05
N PHE A 6 -26.37 9.41 -0.10
CA PHE A 6 -24.95 9.10 -0.22
C PHE A 6 -24.10 10.02 0.67
N LEU A 7 -24.18 11.34 0.50
CA LEU A 7 -23.39 12.28 1.31
C LEU A 7 -23.74 12.18 2.80
N GLY A 8 -25.03 12.08 3.12
CA GLY A 8 -25.51 12.02 4.50
C GLY A 8 -25.02 10.78 5.23
N SER A 9 -25.12 9.60 4.61
CA SER A 9 -24.62 8.36 5.20
C SER A 9 -23.09 8.32 5.28
N LEU A 10 -22.39 8.78 4.24
CA LEU A 10 -20.92 8.84 4.23
C LEU A 10 -20.39 9.72 5.37
N LEU A 11 -20.88 10.97 5.46
CA LEU A 11 -20.43 11.93 6.46
C LEU A 11 -20.83 11.52 7.88
N ALA A 12 -22.01 10.92 8.07
CA ALA A 12 -22.44 10.42 9.37
C ALA A 12 -21.53 9.29 9.87
N VAL A 13 -21.19 8.32 9.01
CA VAL A 13 -20.33 7.19 9.37
C VAL A 13 -18.89 7.64 9.60
N MET A 14 -18.38 8.56 8.78
CA MET A 14 -17.07 9.18 9.02
C MET A 14 -17.01 9.97 10.34
N ALA A 15 -18.08 10.68 10.70
CA ALA A 15 -18.16 11.42 11.96
C ALA A 15 -18.16 10.51 13.20
N LEU A 16 -18.57 9.24 13.05
CA LEU A 16 -18.46 8.21 14.08
C LEU A 16 -17.03 7.64 14.22
N GLY A 17 -16.06 8.13 13.44
CA GLY A 17 -14.65 7.71 13.52
C GLY A 17 -14.33 6.42 12.76
N VAL A 18 -15.24 5.96 11.90
CA VAL A 18 -15.05 4.76 11.07
C VAL A 18 -14.06 5.06 9.94
N PRO A 19 -13.11 4.16 9.60
CA PRO A 19 -12.22 4.36 8.47
C PRO A 19 -12.98 4.60 7.15
N ILE A 20 -12.40 5.42 6.27
CA ILE A 20 -13.05 5.88 5.03
C ILE A 20 -13.51 4.71 4.16
N ALA A 21 -12.73 3.63 4.08
CA ALA A 21 -13.07 2.43 3.33
C ALA A 21 -14.40 1.79 3.78
N TYR A 22 -14.61 1.66 5.09
CA TYR A 22 -15.86 1.11 5.64
C TYR A 22 -17.01 2.11 5.56
N SER A 23 -16.71 3.40 5.64
CA SER A 23 -17.71 4.46 5.44
C SER A 23 -18.29 4.44 4.03
N LEU A 24 -17.44 4.23 3.02
CA LEU A 24 -17.85 4.05 1.63
C LEU A 24 -18.72 2.80 1.43
N LEU A 25 -18.31 1.66 2.01
CA LEU A 25 -19.10 0.42 1.98
C LEU A 25 -20.50 0.62 2.57
N LEU A 26 -20.60 1.23 3.75
CA LEU A 26 -21.88 1.46 4.44
C LEU A 26 -22.77 2.47 3.68
N SER A 27 -22.18 3.51 3.09
CA SER A 27 -22.91 4.43 2.21
C SER A 27 -23.43 3.73 0.94
N GLY A 28 -22.69 2.74 0.43
CA GLY A 28 -23.10 1.88 -0.67
C GLY A 28 -24.29 1.00 -0.31
N VAL A 29 -24.29 0.40 0.88
CA VAL A 29 -25.44 -0.37 1.40
C VAL A 29 -26.69 0.51 1.51
N ALA A 30 -26.54 1.73 2.04
CA ALA A 30 -27.65 2.68 2.16
C ALA A 30 -28.26 3.05 0.79
N LEU A 31 -27.42 3.19 -0.25
CA LEU A 31 -27.86 3.41 -1.64
C LEU A 31 -28.54 2.17 -2.24
N MET A 32 -27.98 0.98 -2.04
CA MET A 32 -28.56 -0.27 -2.55
C MET A 32 -29.94 -0.54 -1.94
N TRP A 33 -30.12 -0.20 -0.67
CA TRP A 33 -31.43 -0.22 0.00
C TRP A 33 -32.40 0.81 -0.60
N HIS A 34 -31.93 2.01 -0.92
CA HIS A 34 -32.79 3.06 -1.50
C HIS A 34 -33.24 2.76 -2.94
N LEU A 35 -32.45 1.98 -3.69
CA LEU A 35 -32.69 1.65 -5.09
C LEU A 35 -33.41 0.30 -5.28
N ASP A 36 -33.76 -0.41 -4.19
CA ASP A 36 -34.27 -1.80 -4.22
C ASP A 36 -33.37 -2.78 -5.00
N MET A 37 -32.07 -2.48 -5.06
CA MET A 37 -31.04 -3.29 -5.74
C MET A 37 -30.11 -3.95 -4.72
N PHE A 38 -30.68 -4.45 -3.62
CA PHE A 38 -29.88 -5.07 -2.57
C PHE A 38 -29.32 -6.42 -3.04
N ASP A 39 -28.02 -6.44 -3.31
CA ASP A 39 -27.26 -7.63 -3.64
C ASP A 39 -26.07 -7.79 -2.68
N ALA A 40 -26.19 -8.76 -1.77
CA ALA A 40 -25.15 -9.09 -0.81
C ALA A 40 -23.88 -9.64 -1.49
N GLN A 41 -24.00 -10.20 -2.69
CA GLN A 41 -22.86 -10.72 -3.44
C GLN A 41 -21.95 -9.59 -3.92
N ILE A 42 -22.53 -8.48 -4.40
CA ILE A 42 -21.77 -7.29 -4.80
C ILE A 42 -21.03 -6.71 -3.59
N LEU A 43 -21.66 -6.70 -2.42
CA LEU A 43 -21.03 -6.21 -1.20
C LEU A 43 -19.83 -7.09 -0.78
N ALA A 44 -20.01 -8.41 -0.80
CA ALA A 44 -18.95 -9.36 -0.48
C ALA A 44 -17.78 -9.26 -1.48
N GLN A 45 -18.08 -9.16 -2.78
CA GLN A 45 -17.06 -8.99 -3.81
C GLN A 45 -16.26 -7.69 -3.63
N ASN A 46 -16.91 -6.56 -3.33
CA ASN A 46 -16.20 -5.29 -3.13
C ASN A 46 -15.29 -5.30 -1.90
N VAL A 47 -15.68 -5.99 -0.82
CA VAL A 47 -14.82 -6.17 0.36
C VAL A 47 -13.62 -7.04 0.03
N VAL A 48 -13.83 -8.17 -0.67
CA VAL A 48 -12.74 -9.07 -1.08
C VAL A 48 -11.79 -8.37 -2.04
N ASN A 49 -12.29 -7.68 -3.06
CA ASN A 49 -11.47 -6.93 -4.01
C ASN A 49 -10.72 -5.77 -3.34
N GLY A 50 -11.30 -5.13 -2.32
CA GLY A 50 -10.61 -4.11 -1.53
C GLY A 50 -9.51 -4.68 -0.64
N ALA A 51 -9.67 -5.93 -0.17
CA ALA A 51 -8.66 -6.65 0.59
C ALA A 51 -7.56 -7.25 -0.31
N ASP A 52 -7.87 -7.53 -1.57
CA ASP A 52 -6.91 -7.98 -2.60
C ASP A 52 -6.05 -6.82 -3.10
N SER A 53 -5.32 -6.19 -2.18
CA SER A 53 -4.46 -5.06 -2.48
C SER A 53 -3.07 -5.56 -2.85
N PHE A 54 -2.57 -5.15 -4.03
CA PHE A 54 -1.19 -5.37 -4.46
C PHE A 54 -0.15 -5.08 -3.36
N PRO A 55 -0.28 -4.03 -2.53
CA PRO A 55 0.62 -3.80 -1.40
C PRO A 55 0.72 -4.95 -0.39
N LEU A 56 -0.38 -5.64 -0.07
CA LEU A 56 -0.39 -6.74 0.89
C LEU A 56 0.41 -7.95 0.40
N LEU A 57 0.40 -8.19 -0.92
CA LEU A 57 1.25 -9.19 -1.56
C LEU A 57 2.68 -8.68 -1.77
N ALA A 58 2.85 -7.39 -2.04
CA ALA A 58 4.17 -6.80 -2.26
C ALA A 58 5.08 -6.92 -1.04
N VAL A 59 4.56 -6.75 0.18
CA VAL A 59 5.37 -6.86 1.43
C VAL A 59 6.07 -8.22 1.56
N PRO A 60 5.39 -9.38 1.52
CA PRO A 60 6.06 -10.67 1.62
C PRO A 60 6.99 -10.94 0.44
N PHE A 61 6.64 -10.53 -0.79
CA PHE A 61 7.54 -10.68 -1.94
C PHE A 61 8.79 -9.81 -1.83
N PHE A 62 8.70 -8.56 -1.34
CA PHE A 62 9.85 -7.72 -1.07
C PHE A 62 10.74 -8.27 0.04
N MET A 63 10.14 -8.84 1.10
CA MET A 63 10.91 -9.53 2.15
C MET A 63 11.65 -10.74 1.59
N LEU A 64 10.99 -11.56 0.78
CA LEU A 64 11.60 -12.72 0.13
C LEU A 64 12.73 -12.32 -0.82
N ALA A 65 12.48 -11.33 -1.69
CA ALA A 65 13.48 -10.79 -2.61
C ALA A 65 14.68 -10.21 -1.84
N GLY A 66 14.44 -9.46 -0.77
CA GLY A 66 15.47 -8.94 0.12
C GLY A 66 16.35 -10.04 0.72
N GLU A 67 15.74 -11.14 1.17
CA GLU A 67 16.47 -12.30 1.70
C GLU A 67 17.29 -13.00 0.61
N ILE A 68 16.74 -13.19 -0.58
CA ILE A 68 17.46 -13.76 -1.74
C ILE A 68 18.67 -12.89 -2.09
N MET A 69 18.52 -11.56 -2.10
CA MET A 69 19.62 -10.63 -2.38
C MET A 69 20.70 -10.66 -1.30
N ASN A 70 20.31 -10.86 -0.04
CA ASN A 70 21.22 -10.98 1.10
C ASN A 70 22.02 -12.28 1.02
N VAL A 71 21.36 -13.43 0.84
CA VAL A 71 22.01 -14.75 0.72
C VAL A 71 22.85 -14.85 -0.55
N GLY A 72 22.37 -14.30 -1.67
CA GLY A 72 23.11 -14.23 -2.93
C GLY A 72 24.31 -13.27 -2.92
N GLY A 73 24.51 -12.51 -1.84
CA GLY A 73 25.60 -11.55 -1.68
C GLY A 73 25.45 -10.29 -2.56
N LEU A 74 24.32 -10.12 -3.25
CA LEU A 74 24.04 -8.98 -4.11
C LEU A 74 23.96 -7.69 -3.29
N SER A 75 23.33 -7.73 -2.11
CA SER A 75 23.27 -6.58 -1.20
C SER A 75 24.66 -6.07 -0.82
N ARG A 76 25.60 -6.98 -0.53
CA ARG A 76 27.00 -6.63 -0.24
C ARG A 76 27.72 -6.02 -1.44
N ARG A 77 27.49 -6.55 -2.65
CA ARG A 77 28.07 -6.02 -3.89
C ARG A 77 27.57 -4.60 -4.19
N ILE A 78 26.28 -4.33 -4.00
CA ILE A 78 25.69 -2.99 -4.17
C ILE A 78 26.31 -2.00 -3.17
N VAL A 79 26.40 -2.37 -1.89
CA VAL A 79 27.01 -1.50 -0.87
C VAL A 79 28.48 -1.22 -1.18
N ASN A 80 29.25 -2.22 -1.63
CA ASN A 80 30.64 -2.03 -2.03
C ASN A 80 30.78 -1.09 -3.23
N LEU A 81 29.86 -1.15 -4.19
CA LEU A 81 29.84 -0.22 -5.31
C LEU A 81 29.48 1.21 -4.86
N ALA A 82 28.50 1.38 -3.97
CA ALA A 82 28.21 2.67 -3.39
C ALA A 82 29.41 3.24 -2.60
N LEU A 83 30.12 2.38 -1.85
CA LEU A 83 31.36 2.74 -1.13
C LEU A 83 32.45 3.25 -2.07
N THR A 84 32.67 2.62 -3.23
CA THR A 84 33.68 3.09 -4.18
C THR A 84 33.29 4.41 -4.85
N LEU A 85 31.99 4.65 -5.08
CA LEU A 85 31.49 5.88 -5.71
C LEU A 85 31.55 7.10 -4.79
N VAL A 86 31.07 6.97 -3.54
CA VAL A 86 30.86 8.13 -2.63
C VAL A 86 31.56 8.02 -1.28
N GLY A 87 32.16 6.87 -0.94
CA GLY A 87 32.79 6.63 0.36
C GLY A 87 34.01 7.51 0.66
N HIS A 88 34.67 8.06 -0.36
CA HIS A 88 35.86 8.92 -0.22
C HIS A 88 35.56 10.32 0.35
N ARG A 89 34.29 10.71 0.48
CA ARG A 89 33.88 12.02 1.03
C ARG A 89 33.78 11.96 2.55
N ARG A 90 34.10 13.07 3.24
CA ARG A 90 33.87 13.20 4.70
C ARG A 90 32.36 13.12 4.99
N GLY A 91 31.96 12.21 5.89
CA GLY A 91 30.53 11.85 6.08
C GLY A 91 29.99 10.83 5.06
N GLY A 92 30.88 10.21 4.27
CA GLY A 92 30.53 9.37 3.11
C GLY A 92 29.62 8.19 3.40
N LEU A 93 29.59 7.64 4.62
CA LEU A 93 28.71 6.54 4.99
C LEU A 93 27.21 6.87 4.81
N GLY A 94 26.80 8.12 5.07
CA GLY A 94 25.42 8.54 4.83
C GLY A 94 25.09 8.60 3.34
N PHE A 95 26.00 9.14 2.52
CA PHE A 95 25.85 9.15 1.06
C PHE A 95 25.83 7.73 0.47
N VAL A 96 26.66 6.84 0.99
CA VAL A 96 26.69 5.43 0.62
C VAL A 96 25.35 4.75 0.92
N ALA A 97 24.74 5.02 2.08
CA ALA A 97 23.44 4.48 2.43
C ALA A 97 22.34 4.96 1.48
N ILE A 98 22.32 6.26 1.15
CA ILE A 98 21.35 6.85 0.22
C ILE A 98 21.53 6.26 -1.19
N VAL A 99 22.76 6.20 -1.69
CA VAL A 99 23.05 5.66 -3.03
C VAL A 99 22.73 4.17 -3.11
N ALA A 100 23.13 3.38 -2.12
CA ALA A 100 22.78 1.96 -2.06
C ALA A 100 21.25 1.75 -2.01
N ALA A 101 20.52 2.55 -1.22
CA ALA A 101 19.06 2.49 -1.17
C ALA A 101 18.41 2.85 -2.52
N CYS A 102 18.90 3.89 -3.21
CA CYS A 102 18.43 4.23 -4.56
C CYS A 102 18.68 3.11 -5.56
N MET A 103 19.85 2.46 -5.52
CA MET A 103 20.16 1.35 -6.41
C MET A 103 19.28 0.13 -6.14
N LEU A 104 19.02 -0.17 -4.86
CA LEU A 104 18.09 -1.23 -4.47
C LEU A 104 16.64 -0.93 -4.89
N ALA A 105 16.20 0.32 -4.73
CA ALA A 105 14.86 0.75 -5.14
C ALA A 105 14.66 0.73 -6.67
N ALA A 106 15.73 0.95 -7.45
CA ALA A 106 15.67 0.85 -8.91
C ALA A 106 15.58 -0.60 -9.42
N LEU A 107 15.90 -1.59 -8.58
CA LEU A 107 15.82 -3.03 -8.89
C LEU A 107 14.47 -3.65 -8.48
N SER A 108 13.72 -2.98 -7.61
CA SER A 108 12.49 -3.44 -6.97
C SER A 108 11.24 -2.91 -7.66
#